data_AF-A0A939FDF0-F1
#
_entry.id   AF-A0A939FDF0-F1
#
_cell.length_a   1.000
_cell.length_b   1.000
_cell.length_c   1.000
_cell.angle_alpha   90.00
_cell.angle_beta   90.00
_cell.angle_gamma   90.00
#
_symmetry.space_group_name_H-M   'P 1'
#
loop_
_entity.id
_entity.type
_entity.pdbx_description
1 polymer ?
#
loop_
_entity_poly.entity_id
_entity_poly.type
_entity_poly.pdbx_seq_one_letter_code
_entity_poly.pdbx_strand_id
1 'polypeptide(L)'
;MLPNTLLDALLDEAGMSHAGLAVRVNQAGKARGLPLRYEHTAVARWLKGQRPRGQVPDLLCEILAVRLRRPVTLDDIGLGVP
;
A
#
# COMPACT_ATOMS: atom_id res chain seq x y z
N MET A 1 -2.14 -16.70 7.03
CA MET A 1 -2.42 -15.53 6.17
C MET A 1 -1.93 -15.88 4.79
N LEU A 2 -2.74 -15.67 3.75
CA LEU A 2 -2.32 -15.90 2.37
C LEU A 2 -1.50 -14.69 1.89
N PRO A 3 -0.42 -14.89 1.11
CA PRO A 3 0.33 -13.78 0.53
C PRO A 3 -0.57 -12.87 -0.32
N ASN A 4 -0.32 -11.56 -0.26
CA ASN A 4 -0.99 -10.58 -1.11
C ASN A 4 -0.18 -10.37 -2.40
N THR A 5 -0.37 -11.30 -3.34
CA THR A 5 0.31 -11.29 -4.65
C THR A 5 -0.16 -10.15 -5.54
N LEU A 6 -1.36 -9.61 -5.32
CA LEU A 6 -1.90 -8.47 -6.07
C LEU A 6 -1.16 -7.17 -5.73
N LEU A 7 -0.97 -6.89 -4.45
CA LEU A 7 -0.15 -5.76 -4.01
C LEU A 7 1.31 -5.91 -4.47
N ASP A 8 1.87 -7.12 -4.43
CA ASP A 8 3.23 -7.41 -4.89
C ASP A 8 3.41 -7.05 -6.38
N ALA A 9 2.51 -7.56 -7.23
CA ALA A 9 2.53 -7.28 -8.67
C ALA A 9 2.40 -5.79 -9.00
N LEU A 10 1.58 -5.04 -8.25
CA LEU A 10 1.44 -3.60 -8.45
C LEU A 10 2.66 -2.81 -8.00
N LEU A 11 3.40 -3.27 -6.98
CA LEU A 11 4.66 -2.64 -6.58
C LEU A 11 5.74 -2.86 -7.64
N ASP A 12 5.78 -4.04 -8.25
CA ASP A 12 6.67 -4.36 -9.37
C ASP A 12 6.33 -3.51 -10.60
N GLU A 13 5.05 -3.45 -11.01
CA GLU A 13 4.58 -2.59 -12.12
C GLU A 13 4.93 -1.10 -11.87
N ALA A 14 4.74 -0.66 -10.62
CA ALA A 14 5.06 0.70 -10.20
C ALA A 14 6.57 0.97 -10.05
N GLY A 15 7.43 -0.04 -10.15
CA GLY A 15 8.85 0.06 -9.85
C GLY A 15 9.12 0.66 -8.47
N MET A 16 8.32 0.28 -7.46
CA MET A 16 8.35 0.86 -6.13
C MET A 16 8.94 -0.12 -5.11
N SER A 17 10.02 0.28 -4.44
CA SER A 17 10.57 -0.51 -3.33
C SER A 17 9.68 -0.46 -2.09
N HIS A 18 9.78 -1.46 -1.21
CA HIS A 18 9.05 -1.50 0.06
C HIS A 18 9.36 -0.28 0.95
N ALA A 19 10.62 0.15 1.00
CA ALA A 19 11.00 1.36 1.71
C ALA A 19 10.38 2.60 1.07
N GLY A 20 10.41 2.68 -0.27
CA GLY A 20 9.80 3.77 -1.03
C GLY A 20 8.28 3.87 -0.85
N LEU A 21 7.59 2.74 -0.70
CA LEU A 21 6.16 2.69 -0.38
C LEU A 21 5.92 3.19 1.05
N ALA A 22 6.66 2.69 2.04
CA ALA A 22 6.52 3.08 3.43
C ALA A 22 6.68 4.60 3.63
N VAL A 23 7.68 5.20 2.98
CA VAL A 23 7.89 6.66 2.98
C VAL A 23 6.68 7.40 2.41
N ARG A 24 6.14 6.95 1.26
CA ARG A 24 4.97 7.58 0.62
C ARG A 24 3.72 7.45 1.48
N VAL A 25 3.49 6.30 2.10
CA VAL A 25 2.37 6.10 3.03
C VAL A 25 2.48 7.05 4.22
N ASN A 26 3.67 7.21 4.79
CA ASN A 26 3.88 8.14 5.91
C ASN A 26 3.67 9.61 5.47
N GLN A 27 4.12 9.98 4.27
CA GLN A 27 3.91 11.32 3.71
C GLN A 27 2.42 11.60 3.46
N ALA A 28 1.70 10.65 2.84
CA ALA A 28 0.27 10.76 2.60
C ALA A 28 -0.53 10.79 3.90
N GLY A 29 -0.12 10.00 4.90
CA GLY A 29 -0.70 10.04 6.24
C GLY A 29 -0.48 11.39 6.92
N LYS A 30 0.75 11.93 6.88
CA LYS A 30 1.07 13.24 7.44
C LYS A 30 0.23 14.35 6.80
N ALA A 31 0.03 14.33 5.48
CA ALA A 31 -0.83 15.29 4.79
C ALA A 31 -2.30 15.25 5.26
N ARG A 32 -2.73 14.12 5.82
CA ARG A 32 -4.07 13.90 6.39
C ARG A 32 -4.14 14.03 7.91
N GLY A 33 -3.05 14.46 8.57
CA GLY A 33 -2.97 14.52 10.03
C GLY A 33 -2.92 13.15 10.72
N LEU A 34 -2.62 12.07 9.99
CA LEU A 34 -2.48 10.73 10.54
C LEU A 34 -1.05 10.50 11.05
N PRO A 35 -0.84 10.06 12.31
CA PRO A 35 0.49 9.84 12.89
C PRO A 35 1.08 8.48 12.45
N LEU A 36 1.24 8.29 11.13
CA LEU A 36 1.78 7.05 10.56
C LEU A 36 3.32 7.01 10.61
N ARG A 37 3.87 5.85 10.97
CA ARG A 37 5.32 5.58 11.06
C ARG A 37 5.62 4.16 10.59
N TYR A 38 5.39 3.90 9.31
CA TYR A 38 5.70 2.61 8.69
C TYR A 38 7.13 2.55 8.17
N GLU A 39 7.68 1.35 8.22
CA GLU A 39 8.98 0.97 7.67
C GLU A 39 8.80 -0.11 6.60
N HIS A 40 9.85 -0.42 5.84
CA HIS A 40 9.82 -1.46 4.81
C HIS A 40 9.34 -2.83 5.34
N THR A 41 9.59 -3.13 6.63
CA THR A 41 9.14 -4.37 7.28
C THR A 41 7.62 -4.43 7.45
N ALA A 42 6.94 -3.28 7.61
CA ALA A 42 5.49 -3.22 7.62
C ALA A 42 4.92 -3.58 6.25
N VAL A 43 5.51 -3.05 5.17
CA VAL A 43 5.14 -3.40 3.80
C VAL A 43 5.35 -4.89 3.54
N ALA A 44 6.49 -5.45 3.96
CA ALA A 44 6.75 -6.88 3.83
C ALA A 44 5.71 -7.74 4.58
N ARG A 45 5.15 -7.25 5.70
CA ARG A 45 4.05 -7.94 6.39
C ARG A 45 2.75 -7.85 5.60
N TRP A 46 2.48 -6.72 4.95
CA TRP A 46 1.31 -6.57 4.08
C TRP A 46 1.32 -7.52 2.90
N LEU A 47 2.49 -7.69 2.27
CA LEU A 47 2.71 -8.67 1.21
C LEU A 47 2.57 -10.12 1.70
N LYS A 48 2.84 -10.38 2.98
CA LYS A 48 2.57 -11.69 3.63
C LYS A 48 1.11 -11.87 4.05
N GLY A 49 0.23 -10.94 3.70
CA GLY A 49 -1.22 -11.03 3.97
C GLY A 49 -1.69 -10.31 5.23
N GLN A 50 -0.83 -9.56 5.92
CA GLN A 50 -1.28 -8.71 7.03
C GLN A 50 -2.04 -7.50 6.48
N ARG A 51 -3.30 -7.31 6.88
CA ARG A 51 -4.04 -6.12 6.47
C ARG A 51 -3.46 -4.85 7.13
N PRO A 52 -3.14 -3.79 6.35
CA PRO A 52 -2.83 -2.47 6.90
C PRO A 52 -4.00 -1.92 7.71
N ARG A 53 -3.73 -1.13 8.76
CA ARG A 53 -4.76 -0.63 9.68
C ARG A 53 -5.31 0.72 9.24
N GLY A 54 -6.53 1.04 9.68
CA GLY A 54 -7.15 2.35 9.48
C GLY A 54 -7.28 2.68 7.99
N GLN A 55 -6.95 3.93 7.63
CA GLN A 55 -7.07 4.46 6.26
C GLN A 55 -5.93 4.02 5.33
N VAL A 56 -4.96 3.22 5.81
CA VAL A 56 -3.78 2.85 5.01
C VAL A 56 -4.12 2.09 3.72
N PRO A 57 -5.10 1.16 3.67
CA PRO A 57 -5.52 0.56 2.40
C PRO A 57 -5.92 1.61 1.35
N ASP A 58 -6.63 2.67 1.74
CA ASP A 58 -7.03 3.75 0.83
C ASP A 58 -5.82 4.57 0.39
N LEU A 59 -4.86 4.82 1.29
CA LEU A 59 -3.59 5.47 0.95
C LEU A 59 -2.81 4.65 -0.10
N LEU A 60 -2.80 3.32 0.02
CA LEU A 60 -2.12 2.45 -0.94
C LEU A 60 -2.75 2.59 -2.34
N CYS A 61 -4.08 2.55 -2.42
CA CYS A 61 -4.81 2.77 -3.68
C CYS A 61 -4.41 4.09 -4.33
N GLU A 62 -4.42 5.19 -3.58
CA GLU A 62 -4.07 6.51 -4.12
C GLU A 62 -2.61 6.62 -4.57
N ILE A 63 -1.67 6.12 -3.75
CA ILE A 63 -0.25 6.17 -4.06
C ILE A 63 0.04 5.39 -5.35
N LEU A 64 -0.54 4.20 -5.48
CA LEU A 64 -0.39 3.37 -6.67
C LEU A 64 -1.11 3.97 -7.87
N ALA A 65 -2.31 4.52 -7.68
CA ALA A 65 -3.06 5.16 -8.76
C ALA A 65 -2.31 6.34 -9.38
N VAL A 66 -1.71 7.20 -8.54
CA VAL A 66 -0.86 8.31 -9.00
C VAL A 66 0.38 7.77 -9.72
N ARG A 67 1.03 6.74 -9.17
CA ARG A 67 2.28 6.21 -9.72
C ARG A 67 2.10 5.46 -11.04
N LEU A 68 0.97 4.77 -11.20
CA LEU A 68 0.61 3.97 -12.38
C LEU A 68 -0.20 4.77 -13.41
N ARG A 69 -0.69 5.97 -13.05
CA ARG A 69 -1.54 6.83 -13.90
C ARG A 69 -2.83 6.16 -14.34
N ARG A 70 -3.41 5.32 -13.47
CA ARG A 70 -4.71 4.67 -13.66
C ARG A 70 -5.41 4.49 -12.31
N PRO A 71 -6.74 4.37 -12.26
CA PRO A 71 -7.43 4.00 -11.02
C PRO A 71 -6.90 2.67 -10.47
N VAL A 72 -6.79 2.59 -9.14
CA VAL A 72 -6.43 1.40 -8.38
C VAL A 72 -7.42 1.30 -7.22
N THR A 73 -8.05 0.15 -7.07
CA THR A 73 -9.09 -0.14 -6.08
C THR A 73 -8.57 -1.04 -4.96
N LEU A 74 -9.38 -1.24 -3.91
CA LEU A 74 -9.06 -2.20 -2.86
C LEU A 74 -8.93 -3.63 -3.40
N ASP A 75 -9.75 -4.00 -4.38
CA ASP A 75 -9.70 -5.31 -5.03
C ASP A 75 -8.39 -5.48 -5.81
N ASP A 76 -7.96 -4.44 -6.53
CA ASP A 76 -6.70 -4.44 -7.29
C ASP A 76 -5.48 -4.66 -6.41
N ILE A 77 -5.51 -4.21 -5.16
CA ILE A 77 -4.41 -4.39 -4.18
C ILE A 77 -4.64 -5.60 -3.26
N GLY A 78 -5.63 -6.45 -3.53
CA GLY A 78 -5.92 -7.64 -2.73
C GLY A 78 -6.42 -7.35 -1.31
N LEU A 79 -7.01 -6.18 -1.08
CA LEU A 79 -7.60 -5.74 0.19
C LEU A 79 -9.12 -5.49 0.08
N GLY A 80 -9.75 -5.91 -1.00
CA GLY A 80 -11.20 -6.01 -1.14
C GLY A 80 -11.86 -6.71 0.05
N VAL A 81 -13.12 -6.37 0.31
CA VAL A 81 -13.96 -7.20 1.19
C VAL A 81 -14.52 -8.31 0.31
N PRO A 82 -14.47 -9.59 0.73
CA PRO A 82 -15.19 -10.67 0.04
C PRO A 82 -16.69 -10.40 -0.08
#